data_AF-A0A2G6N6L4-F1
#
_entry.id   AF-A0A2G6N6L4-F1
#
_cell.length_a   1.000
_cell.length_b   1.000
_cell.length_c   1.000
_cell.angle_alpha   90.00
_cell.angle_beta   90.00
_cell.angle_gamma   90.00
#
_symmetry.space_group_name_H-M   'P 1'
#
loop_
_entity.id
_entity.type
_entity.pdbx_description
1 polymer ?
#
loop_
_entity_poly.entity_id
_entity_poly.type
_entity_poly.pdbx_seq_one_letter_code
_entity_poly.pdbx_strand_id
1 'polypeptide(L)'
;MRTGIVAMFAVCLVAGCAHLEFNQTIKQLRQIQRGDSQQSVIDRLGLPDIREEISTMRMVDYYQTSTTPSPQTAVAKEQCTSVAYENGLVVAVGEDPSKTWKQEEEERLRQAEIAEQKRIAAEKANAAHKRAEAERKKKIIALEEKVRPVPASNAALNLKLYRQLLALAPHHPRYLKKVAFYEKRLEAQKASRKKRASQRAKAKQRQVWEQAREKRNHALRQYTGNQTAEMAVHDMGKGTLYVWVKNVSEQIITTHPDHFIVMDVDDHQVRCEISSSLDSVLEPGSISHGKIQFDEKVLPKELIFRNQIAGRISKSLE
;
A
#
# COMPACT_ATOMS: atom_id res chain seq x y z
N MET A 1 23.49 -40.88 -111.96
CA MET A 1 24.25 -39.82 -111.25
C MET A 1 23.76 -38.46 -111.70
N ARG A 2 23.10 -37.70 -110.82
CA ARG A 2 22.78 -36.25 -110.86
C ARG A 2 21.92 -35.95 -109.62
N THR A 3 22.54 -35.67 -108.46
CA THR A 3 22.69 -34.32 -107.87
C THR A 3 21.31 -33.68 -107.55
N GLY A 4 20.83 -33.56 -106.31
CA GLY A 4 21.51 -33.57 -105.02
C GLY A 4 22.03 -32.18 -104.59
N ILE A 5 21.38 -31.07 -104.97
CA ILE A 5 21.71 -29.70 -104.53
C ILE A 5 20.45 -28.81 -104.57
N VAL A 6 19.57 -28.84 -103.57
CA VAL A 6 18.53 -27.78 -103.38
C VAL A 6 18.29 -27.45 -101.90
N ALA A 7 18.66 -28.31 -100.96
CA ALA A 7 18.32 -28.11 -99.54
C ALA A 7 19.24 -27.14 -98.74
N MET A 8 20.16 -26.40 -99.37
CA MET A 8 21.13 -25.53 -98.65
C MET A 8 20.84 -24.02 -98.72
N PHE A 9 19.92 -23.55 -99.59
CA PHE A 9 19.62 -22.11 -99.72
C PHE A 9 18.43 -21.62 -98.88
N ALA A 10 17.58 -22.51 -98.37
CA ALA A 10 16.42 -22.12 -97.57
C ALA A 10 16.77 -21.79 -96.11
N VAL A 11 17.92 -22.24 -95.60
CA VAL A 11 18.36 -21.97 -94.21
C VAL A 11 18.99 -20.57 -94.07
N CYS A 12 19.60 -20.02 -95.13
CA CYS A 12 20.21 -18.68 -95.09
C CYS A 12 19.20 -17.53 -95.21
N LEU A 13 18.03 -17.73 -95.83
CA LEU A 13 17.00 -16.69 -95.98
C LEU A 13 16.17 -16.48 -94.71
N VAL A 14 16.00 -17.49 -93.87
CA VAL A 14 15.24 -17.37 -92.60
C VAL A 14 16.10 -16.73 -91.49
N ALA A 15 17.42 -16.95 -91.49
CA ALA A 15 18.34 -16.32 -90.55
C ALA A 15 18.55 -14.81 -90.80
N GLY A 16 18.32 -14.33 -92.03
CA GLY A 16 18.50 -12.92 -92.40
C GLY A 16 17.37 -11.98 -91.92
N CYS A 17 16.14 -12.49 -91.74
CA CYS A 17 15.01 -11.66 -91.31
C CYS A 17 15.06 -11.32 -89.81
N ALA A 18 15.46 -12.28 -88.96
CA ALA A 18 15.55 -12.06 -87.52
C ALA A 18 16.59 -10.99 -87.14
N HIS A 19 17.72 -10.90 -87.87
CA HIS A 19 18.75 -9.88 -87.60
C HIS A 19 18.33 -8.44 -87.94
N LEU A 20 17.36 -8.24 -88.85
CA LEU A 20 16.85 -6.91 -89.19
C LEU A 20 15.96 -6.34 -88.08
N GLU A 21 15.10 -7.18 -87.48
CA GLU A 21 14.21 -6.78 -86.40
C GLU A 21 14.98 -6.35 -85.15
N PHE A 22 16.01 -7.09 -84.73
CA PHE A 22 16.82 -6.71 -83.54
C PHE A 22 17.56 -5.39 -83.73
N ASN A 23 18.13 -5.14 -84.91
CA ASN A 23 18.83 -3.89 -85.20
C ASN A 23 17.89 -2.69 -85.18
N GLN A 24 16.63 -2.87 -85.59
CA GLN A 24 15.60 -1.84 -85.53
C GLN A 24 15.19 -1.53 -84.09
N THR A 25 14.96 -2.56 -83.26
CA THR A 25 14.64 -2.40 -81.83
C THR A 25 15.76 -1.68 -81.08
N ILE A 26 17.04 -2.05 -81.31
CA ILE A 26 18.20 -1.36 -80.71
C ILE A 26 18.24 0.12 -81.13
N LYS A 27 17.98 0.41 -82.41
CA LYS A 27 17.98 1.80 -82.91
C LYS A 27 16.86 2.63 -82.28
N GLN A 28 15.66 2.06 -82.12
CA GLN A 28 14.51 2.70 -81.50
C GLN A 28 14.69 2.87 -79.98
N LEU A 29 15.27 1.89 -79.29
CA LEU A 29 15.59 2.00 -77.85
C LEU A 29 16.52 3.20 -77.56
N ARG A 30 17.48 3.49 -78.44
CA ARG A 30 18.37 4.67 -78.32
C ARG A 30 17.64 6.00 -78.49
N GLN A 31 16.43 5.99 -79.05
CA GLN A 31 15.61 7.19 -79.24
C GLN A 31 14.66 7.44 -78.06
N ILE A 32 14.52 6.48 -77.14
CA ILE A 32 13.72 6.65 -75.92
C ILE A 32 14.49 7.53 -74.95
N GLN A 33 13.82 8.55 -74.42
CA GLN A 33 14.39 9.48 -73.46
C GLN A 33 13.70 9.34 -72.09
N ARG A 34 14.41 9.77 -71.03
CA ARG A 34 13.79 9.93 -69.71
C ARG A 34 12.61 10.89 -69.81
N GLY A 35 11.48 10.52 -69.23
CA GLY A 35 10.23 11.27 -69.29
C GLY A 35 9.29 10.87 -70.44
N ASP A 36 9.73 10.02 -71.37
CA ASP A 36 8.81 9.41 -72.35
C ASP A 36 7.74 8.60 -71.60
N SER A 37 6.49 8.61 -72.09
CA SER A 37 5.42 7.83 -71.48
C SER A 37 5.52 6.35 -71.86
N GLN A 38 5.04 5.46 -70.99
CA GLN A 38 4.98 4.03 -71.28
C GLN A 38 4.25 3.73 -72.60
N GLN A 39 3.13 4.42 -72.88
CA GLN A 39 2.41 4.27 -74.13
C GLN A 39 3.27 4.67 -75.33
N SER A 40 4.03 5.77 -75.25
CA SER A 40 4.92 6.19 -76.32
C SER A 40 6.04 5.18 -76.58
N VAL A 41 6.49 4.44 -75.55
CA VAL A 41 7.48 3.38 -75.73
C VAL A 41 6.85 2.17 -76.43
N ILE A 42 5.66 1.76 -75.98
CA ILE A 42 4.89 0.65 -76.60
C ILE A 42 4.54 0.96 -78.05
N ASP A 43 4.15 2.19 -78.37
CA ASP A 43 3.81 2.60 -79.74
C ASP A 43 5.03 2.54 -80.67
N ARG A 44 6.25 2.72 -80.13
CA ARG A 44 7.50 2.71 -80.90
C ARG A 44 8.11 1.31 -81.03
N LEU A 45 8.13 0.55 -79.93
CA LEU A 45 8.83 -0.74 -79.81
C LEU A 45 7.90 -1.95 -79.88
N GLY A 46 6.59 -1.76 -79.73
CA GLY A 46 5.64 -2.84 -79.50
C GLY A 46 5.56 -3.26 -78.03
N LEU A 47 4.88 -4.37 -77.78
CA LEU A 47 4.78 -4.97 -76.45
C LEU A 47 6.14 -5.55 -76.02
N PRO A 48 6.48 -5.48 -74.72
CA PRO A 48 7.74 -6.04 -74.23
C PRO A 48 7.72 -7.56 -74.19
N ASP A 49 8.90 -8.17 -74.28
CA ASP A 49 9.07 -9.63 -74.22
C ASP A 49 8.94 -10.16 -72.79
N ILE A 50 9.42 -9.38 -71.81
CA ILE A 50 9.25 -9.67 -70.39
C ILE A 50 8.79 -8.38 -69.71
N ARG A 51 7.77 -8.48 -68.88
CA ARG A 51 7.33 -7.39 -67.99
C ARG A 51 7.50 -7.80 -66.55
N GLU A 52 8.09 -6.90 -65.76
CA GLU A 52 8.24 -7.09 -64.33
C GLU A 52 7.61 -5.92 -63.58
N GLU A 53 6.45 -6.19 -62.98
CA GLU A 53 5.74 -5.25 -62.13
C GLU A 53 6.32 -5.34 -60.71
N ILE A 54 6.83 -4.22 -60.20
CA ILE A 54 7.45 -4.16 -58.87
C ILE A 54 6.47 -3.52 -57.88
N SER A 55 5.75 -2.48 -58.31
CA SER A 55 4.64 -1.87 -57.59
C SER A 55 3.65 -1.26 -58.56
N THR A 56 2.55 -0.70 -58.05
CA THR A 56 1.58 0.06 -58.86
C THR A 56 2.20 1.28 -59.57
N MET A 57 3.37 1.72 -59.13
CA MET A 57 4.06 2.90 -59.67
C MET A 57 5.37 2.55 -60.38
N ARG A 58 5.91 1.33 -60.22
CA ARG A 58 7.22 0.96 -60.76
C ARG A 58 7.16 -0.36 -61.50
N MET A 59 7.67 -0.36 -62.73
CA MET A 59 7.80 -1.57 -63.54
C MET A 59 9.02 -1.49 -64.45
N VAL A 60 9.50 -2.64 -64.89
CA VAL A 60 10.59 -2.76 -65.85
C VAL A 60 10.10 -3.63 -67.01
N ASP A 61 10.10 -3.04 -68.20
CA ASP A 61 9.85 -3.77 -69.44
C ASP A 61 11.20 -4.16 -70.06
N TYR A 62 11.31 -5.38 -70.55
CA TYR A 62 12.53 -5.90 -71.16
C TYR A 62 12.26 -6.21 -72.64
N TYR A 63 13.05 -5.61 -73.52
CA TYR A 63 12.96 -5.80 -74.96
C TYR A 63 14.17 -6.58 -75.46
N GLN A 64 13.95 -7.67 -76.18
CA GLN A 64 15.01 -8.54 -76.68
C GLN A 64 15.91 -7.76 -77.66
N THR A 65 17.21 -7.75 -77.37
CA THR A 65 18.21 -7.02 -78.17
C THR A 65 19.36 -7.92 -78.63
N SER A 66 19.32 -9.19 -78.27
CA SER A 66 20.29 -10.20 -78.73
C SER A 66 19.59 -11.50 -79.12
N THR A 67 20.17 -12.22 -80.08
CA THR A 67 19.62 -13.46 -80.62
C THR A 67 19.67 -14.60 -79.61
N THR A 68 18.53 -15.27 -79.42
CA THR A 68 18.45 -16.53 -78.67
C THR A 68 19.10 -17.67 -79.46
N PRO A 69 19.93 -18.54 -78.84
CA PRO A 69 20.58 -19.64 -79.55
C PRO A 69 19.61 -20.77 -79.97
N SER A 70 18.37 -20.78 -79.48
CA SER A 70 17.33 -21.72 -79.90
C SER A 70 15.93 -21.10 -79.83
N PRO A 71 15.06 -21.31 -80.83
CA PRO A 71 13.68 -20.81 -80.85
C PRO A 71 12.73 -21.46 -79.85
N GLN A 72 13.21 -22.46 -79.07
CA GLN A 72 12.41 -23.16 -78.05
C GLN A 72 12.73 -22.74 -76.61
N THR A 73 13.69 -21.82 -76.40
CA THR A 73 14.08 -21.37 -75.06
C THR A 73 13.37 -20.06 -74.74
N ALA A 74 12.78 -19.95 -73.55
CA ALA A 74 12.21 -18.70 -73.06
C ALA A 74 13.27 -17.59 -73.08
N VAL A 75 12.87 -16.38 -73.50
CA VAL A 75 13.75 -15.21 -73.54
C VAL A 75 14.29 -14.94 -72.13
N ALA A 76 15.62 -14.84 -72.01
CA ALA A 76 16.28 -14.56 -70.75
C ALA A 76 16.53 -13.05 -70.58
N LYS A 77 16.49 -12.53 -69.35
CA LYS A 77 16.65 -11.09 -69.10
C LYS A 77 17.99 -10.55 -69.59
N GLU A 78 19.03 -11.38 -69.58
CA GLU A 78 20.39 -11.06 -70.03
C GLU A 78 20.45 -10.78 -71.53
N GLN A 79 19.44 -11.20 -72.29
CA GLN A 79 19.33 -10.99 -73.73
C GLN A 79 18.54 -9.73 -74.11
N CYS A 80 18.03 -9.01 -73.10
CA CYS A 80 17.16 -7.87 -73.27
C CYS A 80 17.81 -6.57 -72.80
N THR A 81 17.36 -5.46 -73.37
CA THR A 81 17.61 -4.12 -72.82
C THR A 81 16.40 -3.73 -71.98
N SER A 82 16.63 -3.33 -70.72
CA SER A 82 15.57 -2.88 -69.83
C SER A 82 15.12 -1.45 -70.14
N VAL A 83 13.83 -1.18 -69.99
CA VAL A 83 13.25 0.17 -69.91
C VAL A 83 12.49 0.23 -68.59
N ALA A 84 12.99 1.03 -67.66
CA ALA A 84 12.42 1.17 -66.33
C ALA A 84 11.46 2.36 -66.29
N TYR A 85 10.28 2.15 -65.69
CA TYR A 85 9.25 3.18 -65.54
C TYR A 85 8.95 3.47 -64.07
N GLU A 86 8.75 4.74 -63.76
CA GLU A 86 8.21 5.21 -62.50
C GLU A 86 7.05 6.18 -62.78
N ASN A 87 5.88 5.92 -62.18
CA ASN A 87 4.63 6.65 -62.43
C ASN A 87 4.25 6.73 -63.92
N GLY A 88 4.52 5.66 -64.69
CA GLY A 88 4.21 5.58 -66.12
C GLY A 88 5.17 6.35 -67.03
N LEU A 89 6.26 6.91 -66.50
CA LEU A 89 7.29 7.65 -67.23
C LEU A 89 8.62 6.89 -67.22
N VAL A 90 9.37 6.94 -68.32
CA VAL A 90 10.69 6.32 -68.42
C VAL A 90 11.68 7.02 -67.51
N VAL A 91 12.37 6.27 -66.64
CA VAL A 91 13.41 6.78 -65.74
C VAL A 91 14.80 6.21 -66.04
N ALA A 92 14.90 5.05 -66.70
CA ALA A 92 16.17 4.49 -67.16
C ALA A 92 15.98 3.58 -68.38
N VAL A 93 17.02 3.51 -69.22
CA VAL A 93 17.09 2.60 -70.37
C VAL A 93 18.46 1.90 -70.32
N GLY A 94 18.48 0.57 -70.35
CA GLY A 94 19.69 -0.25 -70.28
C GLY A 94 20.26 -0.46 -68.87
N GLU A 95 19.75 0.24 -67.87
CA GLU A 95 20.02 -0.03 -66.45
C GLU A 95 18.79 -0.71 -65.85
N ASP A 96 18.98 -1.82 -65.12
CA ASP A 96 17.90 -2.57 -64.47
C ASP A 96 17.84 -2.23 -62.97
N PRO A 97 16.93 -1.32 -62.53
CA PRO A 97 16.73 -0.99 -61.13
C PRO A 97 15.84 -2.00 -60.39
N SER A 98 15.45 -3.12 -61.02
CA SER A 98 14.47 -4.04 -60.45
C SER A 98 14.84 -4.55 -59.06
N LYS A 99 16.13 -4.86 -58.83
CA LYS A 99 16.61 -5.34 -57.53
C LYS A 99 16.52 -4.28 -56.44
N THR A 100 16.96 -3.05 -56.72
CA THR A 100 16.93 -1.96 -55.76
C THR A 100 15.50 -1.55 -55.44
N TRP A 101 14.64 -1.44 -56.45
CA TRP A 101 13.23 -1.09 -56.25
C TRP A 101 12.45 -2.17 -55.51
N LYS A 102 12.73 -3.46 -55.73
CA LYS A 102 12.14 -4.54 -54.92
C LYS A 102 12.52 -4.44 -53.46
N GLN A 103 13.79 -4.16 -53.15
CA GLN A 103 14.26 -3.98 -51.78
C GLN A 103 13.62 -2.76 -51.10
N GLU A 104 13.51 -1.64 -51.81
CA GLU A 104 12.84 -0.44 -51.31
C GLU A 104 11.36 -0.69 -51.04
N GLU A 105 10.66 -1.38 -51.94
CA GLU A 105 9.24 -1.69 -51.78
C GLU A 105 9.00 -2.65 -50.61
N GLU A 106 9.85 -3.68 -50.46
CA GLU A 106 9.78 -4.62 -49.35
C GLU A 106 10.08 -3.93 -48.01
N GLU A 107 11.05 -3.01 -47.96
CA GLU A 107 11.30 -2.19 -46.77
C GLU A 107 10.12 -1.26 -46.47
N ARG A 108 9.53 -0.61 -47.48
CA ARG A 108 8.35 0.23 -47.32
C ARG A 108 7.17 -0.55 -46.73
N LEU A 109 6.91 -1.75 -47.23
CA LEU A 109 5.88 -2.65 -46.72
C LEU A 109 6.17 -3.07 -45.28
N ARG A 110 7.41 -3.43 -44.95
CA ARG A 110 7.83 -3.76 -43.57
C ARG A 110 7.63 -2.59 -42.61
N GLN A 111 8.03 -1.37 -43.00
CA GLN A 111 7.83 -0.18 -42.17
C GLN A 111 6.34 0.12 -41.96
N ALA A 112 5.52 -0.03 -43.00
CA ALA A 112 4.06 0.12 -42.89
C ALA A 112 3.45 -0.91 -41.94
N GLU A 113 3.88 -2.17 -41.99
CA GLU A 113 3.43 -3.22 -41.07
C GLU A 113 3.84 -2.92 -39.62
N ILE A 114 5.09 -2.52 -39.39
CA ILE A 114 5.58 -2.14 -38.04
C ILE A 114 4.78 -0.94 -37.50
N ALA A 115 4.52 0.06 -38.34
CA ALA A 115 3.72 1.23 -37.96
C ALA A 115 2.29 0.83 -37.58
N GLU A 116 1.68 -0.07 -38.35
CA GLU A 116 0.34 -0.58 -38.08
C GLU A 116 0.29 -1.41 -36.79
N GLN A 117 1.25 -2.30 -36.58
CA GLN A 117 1.37 -3.07 -35.34
C GLN A 117 1.55 -2.15 -34.12
N LYS A 118 2.37 -1.11 -34.23
CA LYS A 118 2.54 -0.09 -33.18
C LYS A 118 1.23 0.66 -32.91
N ARG A 119 0.48 1.02 -33.95
CA ARG A 119 -0.83 1.69 -33.82
C ARG A 119 -1.82 0.81 -33.06
N ILE A 120 -1.96 -0.46 -33.45
CA ILE A 120 -2.84 -1.43 -32.79
C ILE A 120 -2.40 -1.65 -31.34
N ALA A 121 -1.09 -1.76 -31.08
CA ALA A 121 -0.57 -1.93 -29.72
C ALA A 121 -0.88 -0.70 -28.83
N ALA A 122 -0.69 0.51 -29.35
CA ALA A 122 -1.01 1.75 -28.66
C ALA A 122 -2.52 1.87 -28.38
N GLU A 123 -3.37 1.50 -29.34
CA GLU A 123 -4.83 1.50 -29.15
C GLU A 123 -5.26 0.51 -28.07
N LYS A 124 -4.72 -0.72 -28.10
CA LYS A 124 -4.96 -1.74 -27.06
C LYS A 124 -4.49 -1.26 -25.69
N ALA A 125 -3.32 -0.64 -25.59
CA ALA A 125 -2.80 -0.09 -24.34
C ALA A 125 -3.71 1.03 -23.79
N ASN A 126 -4.15 1.95 -24.65
CA ASN A 126 -5.09 3.01 -24.29
C ASN A 126 -6.44 2.46 -23.82
N ALA A 127 -6.98 1.46 -24.51
CA ALA A 127 -8.22 0.78 -24.12
C ALA A 127 -8.08 0.07 -22.76
N ALA A 128 -6.95 -0.61 -22.53
CA ALA A 128 -6.64 -1.25 -21.25
C ALA A 128 -6.55 -0.22 -20.11
N HIS A 129 -5.87 0.91 -20.34
CA HIS A 129 -5.80 2.00 -19.37
C HIS A 129 -7.19 2.54 -19.00
N LYS A 130 -8.04 2.83 -20.00
CA LYS A 130 -9.42 3.29 -19.78
C LYS A 130 -10.25 2.29 -18.97
N ARG A 131 -10.11 0.99 -19.26
CA ARG A 131 -10.79 -0.08 -18.50
C ARG A 131 -10.32 -0.13 -17.04
N ALA A 132 -9.00 -0.09 -16.80
CA ALA A 132 -8.44 -0.07 -15.46
C ALA A 132 -8.90 1.16 -14.66
N GLU A 133 -8.97 2.32 -15.29
CA GLU A 133 -9.48 3.54 -14.65
C GLU A 133 -10.96 3.45 -14.30
N ALA A 134 -11.79 2.89 -15.20
CA ALA A 134 -13.21 2.67 -14.96
C ALA A 134 -13.45 1.68 -13.80
N GLU A 135 -12.68 0.59 -13.74
CA GLU A 135 -12.74 -0.36 -12.62
C GLU A 135 -12.32 0.28 -11.30
N ARG A 136 -11.25 1.09 -11.31
CA ARG A 136 -10.81 1.86 -10.14
C ARG A 136 -11.93 2.77 -9.64
N LYS A 137 -12.59 3.50 -10.54
CA LYS A 137 -13.75 4.37 -10.21
C LYS A 137 -14.91 3.57 -9.62
N LYS A 138 -15.28 2.43 -10.20
CA LYS A 138 -16.33 1.54 -9.65
C LYS A 138 -16.00 1.07 -8.23
N LYS A 139 -14.75 0.66 -7.98
CA LYS A 139 -14.28 0.24 -6.65
C LYS A 139 -14.34 1.38 -5.63
N ILE A 140 -13.99 2.61 -6.03
CA ILE A 140 -14.11 3.80 -5.18
C ILE A 140 -15.57 4.02 -4.79
N ILE A 141 -16.50 4.04 -5.75
CA ILE A 141 -17.94 4.24 -5.49
C ILE A 141 -18.47 3.20 -4.51
N ALA A 142 -18.19 1.91 -4.77
CA ALA A 142 -18.63 0.82 -3.89
C ALA A 142 -18.06 0.92 -2.47
N LEU A 143 -16.83 1.43 -2.30
CA LEU A 143 -16.25 1.68 -0.98
C LEU A 143 -16.88 2.90 -0.30
N GLU A 144 -17.19 3.97 -1.04
CA GLU A 144 -17.88 5.14 -0.49
C GLU A 144 -19.29 4.80 -0.01
N GLU A 145 -20.02 3.97 -0.75
CA GLU A 145 -21.32 3.44 -0.34
C GLU A 145 -21.22 2.62 0.96
N LYS A 146 -20.15 1.83 1.12
CA LYS A 146 -19.87 1.08 2.36
C LYS A 146 -19.51 1.97 3.54
N VAL A 147 -18.83 3.09 3.31
CA VAL A 147 -18.43 4.03 4.38
C VAL A 147 -19.63 4.83 4.89
N ARG A 148 -20.54 5.24 3.99
CA ARG A 148 -21.65 6.14 4.30
C ARG A 148 -22.53 5.71 5.50
N PRO A 149 -22.93 4.43 5.65
CA PRO A 149 -23.75 4.00 6.79
C PRO A 149 -22.95 3.77 8.07
N VAL A 150 -21.60 3.75 8.02
CA VAL A 150 -20.80 3.42 9.21
C VAL A 150 -20.79 4.61 10.17
N PRO A 151 -21.26 4.45 11.42
CA PRO A 151 -21.28 5.53 12.38
C PRO A 151 -19.85 5.97 12.72
N ALA A 152 -19.66 7.28 12.92
CA ALA A 152 -18.35 7.86 13.24
C ALA A 152 -17.76 7.36 14.58
N SER A 153 -18.57 6.75 15.44
CA SER A 153 -18.12 6.09 16.67
C SER A 153 -17.24 4.87 16.40
N ASN A 154 -17.49 4.14 15.30
CA ASN A 154 -16.69 2.99 14.87
C ASN A 154 -15.44 3.45 14.10
N ALA A 155 -14.50 4.04 14.84
CA ALA A 155 -13.28 4.61 14.27
C ALA A 155 -12.41 3.57 13.55
N ALA A 156 -12.34 2.34 14.06
CA ALA A 156 -11.52 1.27 13.48
C ALA A 156 -12.02 0.83 12.09
N LEU A 157 -13.34 0.59 11.94
CA LEU A 157 -13.92 0.21 10.65
C LEU A 157 -13.81 1.35 9.63
N ASN A 158 -14.14 2.57 10.05
CA ASN A 158 -14.00 3.75 9.20
C ASN A 158 -12.54 3.93 8.73
N LEU A 159 -11.56 3.80 9.63
CA LEU A 159 -10.15 3.91 9.29
C LEU A 159 -9.74 2.86 8.25
N LYS A 160 -10.19 1.60 8.42
CA LYS A 160 -9.93 0.52 7.45
C LYS A 160 -10.45 0.87 6.05
N LEU A 161 -11.70 1.32 5.96
CA LEU A 161 -12.34 1.66 4.68
C LEU A 161 -11.68 2.89 4.02
N TYR A 162 -11.37 3.93 4.80
CA TYR A 162 -10.69 5.12 4.26
C TYR A 162 -9.25 4.83 3.82
N ARG A 163 -8.54 3.89 4.46
CA ARG A 163 -7.23 3.42 3.97
C ARG A 163 -7.34 2.69 2.63
N GLN A 164 -8.40 1.89 2.43
CA GLN A 164 -8.67 1.25 1.14
C GLN A 164 -9.00 2.27 0.05
N LEU A 165 -9.81 3.29 0.37
CA LEU A 165 -10.09 4.41 -0.55
C LEU A 165 -8.80 5.18 -0.90
N LEU A 166 -7.95 5.44 0.08
CA LEU A 166 -6.67 6.12 -0.13
C LEU A 166 -5.72 5.30 -1.02
N ALA A 167 -5.68 3.97 -0.86
CA ALA A 167 -4.88 3.11 -1.74
C ALA A 167 -5.32 3.17 -3.22
N LEU A 168 -6.62 3.37 -3.47
CA LEU A 168 -7.16 3.57 -4.83
C LEU A 168 -6.99 5.00 -5.36
N ALA A 169 -6.87 5.99 -4.47
CA ALA A 169 -6.69 7.39 -4.83
C ALA A 169 -5.71 8.10 -3.85
N PRO A 170 -4.39 7.90 -4.01
CA PRO A 170 -3.38 8.33 -3.02
C PRO A 170 -3.34 9.83 -2.75
N HIS A 171 -3.68 10.64 -3.75
CA HIS A 171 -3.64 12.10 -3.67
C HIS A 171 -5.01 12.73 -3.35
N HIS A 172 -6.01 11.94 -2.96
CA HIS A 172 -7.35 12.48 -2.69
C HIS A 172 -7.42 13.18 -1.32
N PRO A 173 -7.55 14.52 -1.25
CA PRO A 173 -7.36 15.29 -0.02
C PRO A 173 -8.39 14.94 1.07
N ARG A 174 -9.62 14.58 0.68
CA ARG A 174 -10.67 14.18 1.62
C ARG A 174 -10.33 12.89 2.36
N TYR A 175 -9.74 11.91 1.67
CA TYR A 175 -9.46 10.60 2.26
C TYR A 175 -8.27 10.70 3.21
N LEU A 176 -7.23 11.44 2.85
CA LEU A 176 -6.11 11.78 3.72
C LEU A 176 -6.57 12.40 5.05
N LYS A 177 -7.41 13.44 4.98
CA LYS A 177 -7.98 14.09 6.18
C LYS A 177 -8.80 13.12 7.03
N LYS A 178 -9.58 12.24 6.41
CA LYS A 178 -10.40 11.25 7.14
C LYS A 178 -9.56 10.17 7.80
N VAL A 179 -8.52 9.66 7.15
CA VAL A 179 -7.56 8.71 7.74
C VAL A 179 -6.93 9.32 8.99
N ALA A 180 -6.35 10.52 8.89
CA ALA A 180 -5.72 11.20 10.02
C ALA A 180 -6.71 11.45 11.18
N PHE A 181 -7.95 11.86 10.86
CA PHE A 181 -9.01 12.03 11.85
C PHE A 181 -9.32 10.74 12.61
N TYR A 182 -9.51 9.63 11.92
CA TYR A 182 -9.86 8.36 12.55
C TYR A 182 -8.69 7.70 13.29
N GLU A 183 -7.45 7.92 12.85
CA GLU A 183 -6.25 7.51 13.60
C GLU A 183 -6.20 8.22 14.96
N LYS A 184 -6.30 9.55 14.97
CA LYS A 184 -6.34 10.33 16.22
C LYS A 184 -7.49 9.91 17.13
N ARG A 185 -8.67 9.64 16.55
CA ARG A 185 -9.85 9.20 17.32
C ARG A 185 -9.65 7.82 17.91
N LEU A 186 -9.05 6.88 17.18
CA LEU A 186 -8.79 5.52 17.66
C LEU A 186 -7.79 5.54 18.83
N GLU A 187 -6.73 6.33 18.72
CA GLU A 187 -5.76 6.49 19.81
C GLU A 187 -6.38 7.13 21.06
N ALA A 188 -7.22 8.17 20.89
CA ALA A 188 -7.98 8.74 22.00
C ALA A 188 -8.91 7.71 22.67
N GLN A 189 -9.57 6.85 21.89
CA GLN A 189 -10.41 5.77 22.42
C GLN A 189 -9.58 4.74 23.21
N LYS A 190 -8.40 4.33 22.73
CA LYS A 190 -7.50 3.42 23.44
C LYS A 190 -7.03 4.02 24.76
N ALA A 191 -6.57 5.27 24.74
CA ALA A 191 -6.11 5.98 25.94
C ALA A 191 -7.23 6.10 27.00
N SER A 192 -8.45 6.47 26.57
CA SER A 192 -9.62 6.55 27.45
C SER A 192 -9.97 5.20 28.08
N ARG A 193 -9.94 4.11 27.30
CA ARG A 193 -10.16 2.74 27.82
C ARG A 193 -9.12 2.36 28.86
N LYS A 194 -7.83 2.62 28.61
CA LYS A 194 -6.74 2.35 29.55
C LYS A 194 -6.92 3.15 30.85
N LYS A 195 -7.26 4.44 30.76
CA LYS A 195 -7.52 5.30 31.93
C LYS A 195 -8.70 4.77 32.76
N ARG A 196 -9.82 4.42 32.13
CA ARG A 196 -10.99 3.84 32.80
C ARG A 196 -10.68 2.51 33.46
N ALA A 197 -9.92 1.64 32.80
CA ALA A 197 -9.50 0.36 33.37
C ALA A 197 -8.63 0.56 34.62
N SER A 198 -7.65 1.46 34.56
CA SER A 198 -6.81 1.81 35.72
C SER A 198 -7.63 2.39 36.87
N GLN A 199 -8.56 3.30 36.60
CA GLN A 199 -9.44 3.87 37.62
C GLN A 199 -10.33 2.80 38.27
N ARG A 200 -10.92 1.90 37.48
CA ARG A 200 -11.71 0.78 38.00
C ARG A 200 -10.89 -0.17 38.85
N ALA A 201 -9.64 -0.47 38.45
CA ALA A 201 -8.74 -1.30 39.24
C ALA A 201 -8.41 -0.63 40.59
N LYS A 202 -8.07 0.66 40.61
CA LYS A 202 -7.84 1.43 41.85
C LYS A 202 -9.08 1.47 42.73
N ALA A 203 -10.27 1.66 42.16
CA ALA A 203 -11.52 1.67 42.92
C ALA A 203 -11.80 0.30 43.57
N LYS A 204 -11.61 -0.81 42.84
CA LYS A 204 -11.72 -2.15 43.40
C LYS A 204 -10.72 -2.40 44.53
N GLN A 205 -9.47 -1.98 44.35
CA GLN A 205 -8.44 -2.13 45.39
C GLN A 205 -8.81 -1.34 46.65
N ARG A 206 -9.31 -0.10 46.49
CA ARG A 206 -9.80 0.70 47.61
C ARG A 206 -10.96 0.03 48.34
N GLN A 207 -11.92 -0.52 47.60
CA GLN A 207 -13.05 -1.24 48.18
C GLN A 207 -12.60 -2.45 48.99
N VAL A 208 -11.67 -3.26 48.46
CA VAL A 208 -11.11 -4.41 49.18
C VAL A 208 -10.38 -3.94 50.45
N TRP A 209 -9.60 -2.87 50.35
CA TRP A 209 -8.88 -2.30 51.48
C TRP A 209 -9.83 -1.75 52.56
N GLU A 210 -10.90 -1.04 52.16
CA GLU A 210 -11.93 -0.54 53.09
C GLU A 210 -12.66 -1.68 53.78
N GLN A 211 -13.02 -2.76 53.06
CA GLN A 211 -13.64 -3.95 53.64
C GLN A 211 -12.71 -4.67 54.63
N ALA A 212 -11.41 -4.80 54.29
CA ALA A 212 -10.43 -5.39 55.20
C ALA A 212 -10.28 -4.54 56.47
N ARG A 213 -10.21 -3.21 56.32
CA ARG A 213 -10.17 -2.27 57.45
C ARG A 213 -11.42 -2.35 58.31
N GLU A 214 -12.61 -2.43 57.71
CA GLU A 214 -13.88 -2.58 58.44
C GLU A 214 -13.91 -3.87 59.25
N LYS A 215 -13.46 -4.99 58.68
CA LYS A 215 -13.32 -6.27 59.38
C LYS A 215 -12.34 -6.17 60.56
N ARG A 216 -11.15 -5.59 60.37
CA ARG A 216 -10.21 -5.34 61.48
C ARG A 216 -10.84 -4.47 62.56
N ASN A 217 -11.51 -3.38 62.16
CA ASN A 217 -12.16 -2.47 63.08
C ASN A 217 -13.22 -3.14 63.97
N HIS A 218 -13.89 -4.18 63.48
CA HIS A 218 -14.80 -4.96 64.32
C HIS A 218 -14.08 -5.60 65.52
N ALA A 219 -12.87 -6.14 65.32
CA ALA A 219 -12.05 -6.71 66.39
C ALA A 219 -11.38 -5.62 67.26
N LEU A 220 -10.88 -4.55 66.62
CA LEU A 220 -10.22 -3.45 67.34
C LEU A 220 -11.14 -2.71 68.30
N ARG A 221 -12.43 -2.58 67.96
CA ARG A 221 -13.44 -1.90 68.78
C ARG A 221 -13.88 -2.67 70.02
N GLN A 222 -13.47 -3.94 70.16
CA GLN A 222 -13.72 -4.70 71.39
C GLN A 222 -12.75 -4.23 72.47
N TYR A 223 -13.26 -3.93 73.67
CA TYR A 223 -12.41 -3.61 74.82
C TYR A 223 -11.60 -4.84 75.22
N THR A 224 -10.29 -4.69 75.29
CA THR A 224 -9.37 -5.72 75.78
C THR A 224 -8.30 -5.07 76.63
N GLY A 225 -7.92 -5.69 77.74
CA GLY A 225 -6.88 -5.18 78.60
C GLY A 225 -6.65 -6.06 79.81
N ASN A 226 -6.46 -5.44 80.97
CA ASN A 226 -6.18 -6.12 82.22
C ASN A 226 -7.29 -5.83 83.26
N GLN A 227 -7.06 -6.18 84.52
CA GLN A 227 -8.03 -5.98 85.60
C GLN A 227 -8.23 -4.50 85.99
N THR A 228 -7.40 -3.59 85.48
CA THR A 228 -7.47 -2.16 85.82
C THR A 228 -8.07 -1.32 84.71
N ALA A 229 -7.65 -1.53 83.47
CA ALA A 229 -8.20 -0.83 82.33
C ALA A 229 -8.29 -1.72 81.08
N GLU A 230 -9.17 -1.31 80.18
CA GLU A 230 -9.34 -1.93 78.87
C GLU A 230 -9.26 -0.87 77.77
N MET A 231 -8.76 -1.27 76.60
CA MET A 231 -8.62 -0.39 75.45
C MET A 231 -9.35 -0.94 74.22
N ALA A 232 -10.05 -0.05 73.53
CA ALA A 232 -10.64 -0.29 72.21
C ALA A 232 -10.09 0.75 71.22
N VAL A 233 -9.96 0.36 69.97
CA VAL A 233 -9.39 1.18 68.90
C VAL A 233 -10.27 1.14 67.66
N HIS A 234 -10.32 2.24 66.93
CA HIS A 234 -10.89 2.33 65.60
C HIS A 234 -9.90 2.98 64.64
N ASP A 235 -9.42 2.20 63.68
CA ASP A 235 -8.60 2.66 62.56
C ASP A 235 -9.46 3.47 61.59
N MET A 236 -9.25 4.80 61.62
CA MET A 236 -9.92 5.78 60.75
C MET A 236 -9.28 5.84 59.34
N GLY A 237 -8.15 5.15 59.13
CA GLY A 237 -7.29 5.24 57.97
C GLY A 237 -6.44 6.51 57.94
N LYS A 238 -5.53 6.60 56.95
CA LYS A 238 -4.66 7.76 56.71
C LYS A 238 -3.85 8.18 57.95
N GLY A 239 -3.31 7.20 58.67
CA GLY A 239 -2.50 7.46 59.86
C GLY A 239 -3.29 8.04 61.04
N THR A 240 -4.58 7.71 61.18
CA THR A 240 -5.40 8.18 62.31
C THR A 240 -6.07 7.01 63.02
N LEU A 241 -5.91 6.94 64.33
CA LEU A 241 -6.63 6.04 65.23
C LEU A 241 -7.56 6.86 66.13
N TYR A 242 -8.73 6.31 66.40
CA TYR A 242 -9.61 6.77 67.47
C TYR A 242 -9.58 5.73 68.59
N VAL A 243 -9.28 6.15 69.80
CA VAL A 243 -8.99 5.26 70.93
C VAL A 243 -9.99 5.52 72.04
N TRP A 244 -10.43 4.45 72.71
CA TRP A 244 -11.18 4.51 73.96
C TRP A 244 -10.42 3.72 75.03
N VAL A 245 -10.28 4.30 76.21
CA VAL A 245 -9.73 3.66 77.40
C VAL A 245 -10.80 3.67 78.49
N LYS A 246 -11.15 2.49 78.99
CA LYS A 246 -12.15 2.31 80.04
C LYS A 246 -11.47 1.88 81.33
N ASN A 247 -11.81 2.54 82.44
CA ASN A 247 -11.43 2.08 83.76
C ASN A 247 -12.38 0.96 84.21
N VAL A 248 -11.86 -0.23 84.48
CA VAL A 248 -12.64 -1.39 84.95
C VAL A 248 -12.33 -1.78 86.40
N SER A 249 -11.45 -1.02 87.07
CA SER A 249 -11.18 -1.18 88.50
C SER A 249 -12.00 -0.22 89.37
N GLU A 250 -11.88 -0.42 90.68
CA GLU A 250 -12.40 0.49 91.71
C GLU A 250 -11.45 1.68 92.00
N GLN A 251 -10.24 1.69 91.46
CA GLN A 251 -9.27 2.76 91.67
C GLN A 251 -9.43 3.86 90.61
N ILE A 252 -9.22 5.12 91.00
CA ILE A 252 -9.14 6.22 90.04
C ILE A 252 -7.82 6.12 89.26
N ILE A 253 -7.89 6.19 87.94
CA ILE A 253 -6.72 6.25 87.05
C ILE A 253 -6.73 7.53 86.21
N THR A 254 -5.61 7.88 85.59
CA THR A 254 -5.53 9.04 84.68
C THR A 254 -5.07 8.62 83.29
N THR A 255 -5.64 9.27 82.27
CA THR A 255 -5.15 9.20 80.90
C THR A 255 -4.45 10.52 80.59
N HIS A 256 -3.33 10.46 79.87
CA HIS A 256 -2.59 11.62 79.37
C HIS A 256 -2.02 11.25 78.00
N PRO A 257 -1.84 12.18 77.05
CA PRO A 257 -1.23 11.90 75.75
C PRO A 257 0.06 11.06 75.82
N ASP A 258 0.95 11.36 76.76
CA ASP A 258 2.23 10.64 76.92
C ASP A 258 2.08 9.18 77.41
N HIS A 259 0.89 8.78 77.86
CA HIS A 259 0.61 7.39 78.21
C HIS A 259 0.44 6.49 76.97
N PHE A 260 0.28 7.06 75.77
CA PHE A 260 0.05 6.32 74.55
C PHE A 260 1.32 6.22 73.70
N ILE A 261 1.67 4.99 73.32
CA ILE A 261 2.82 4.68 72.48
C ILE A 261 2.33 3.84 71.31
N VAL A 262 2.59 4.29 70.09
CA VAL A 262 2.35 3.50 68.87
C VAL A 262 3.66 2.86 68.44
N MET A 263 3.65 1.56 68.21
CA MET A 263 4.79 0.79 67.68
C MET A 263 4.53 0.46 66.21
N ASP A 264 5.54 0.58 65.36
CA ASP A 264 5.48 0.10 63.98
C ASP A 264 5.82 -1.40 63.87
N VAL A 265 5.75 -1.94 62.66
CA VAL A 265 6.07 -3.35 62.36
C VAL A 265 7.50 -3.77 62.71
N ASP A 266 8.42 -2.81 62.79
CA ASP A 266 9.84 -3.01 63.11
C ASP A 266 10.12 -2.79 64.60
N ASP A 267 9.07 -2.68 65.43
CA ASP A 267 9.15 -2.42 66.87
C ASP A 267 9.82 -1.08 67.23
N HIS A 268 9.72 -0.08 66.35
CA HIS A 268 10.10 1.30 66.66
C HIS A 268 8.90 2.11 67.17
N GLN A 269 9.17 3.02 68.11
CA GLN A 269 8.19 3.99 68.55
C GLN A 269 7.92 5.02 67.46
N VAL A 270 6.66 5.15 67.08
CA VAL A 270 6.19 6.09 66.07
C VAL A 270 5.92 7.44 66.72
N ARG A 271 6.37 8.52 66.06
CA ARG A 271 6.00 9.88 66.47
C ARG A 271 4.53 10.13 66.17
N CYS A 272 3.77 10.52 67.19
CA CYS A 272 2.34 10.77 67.07
C CYS A 272 1.93 12.15 67.58
N GLU A 273 0.87 12.69 67.00
CA GLU A 273 0.10 13.81 67.53
C GLU A 273 -1.13 13.24 68.23
N ILE A 274 -1.19 13.38 69.55
CA ILE A 274 -2.22 12.78 70.39
C ILE A 274 -3.11 13.90 70.94
N SER A 275 -4.43 13.75 70.76
CA SER A 275 -5.40 14.75 71.17
C SER A 275 -5.43 14.93 72.69
N SER A 276 -5.51 16.18 73.14
CA SER A 276 -5.70 16.52 74.55
C SER A 276 -7.02 16.00 75.15
N SER A 277 -7.97 15.53 74.34
CA SER A 277 -9.18 14.86 74.86
C SER A 277 -8.87 13.53 75.56
N LEU A 278 -7.66 12.99 75.38
CA LEU A 278 -7.16 11.84 76.13
C LEU A 278 -6.49 12.24 77.44
N ASP A 279 -6.44 13.52 77.79
CA ASP A 279 -6.04 14.00 79.12
C ASP A 279 -7.26 14.06 80.02
N SER A 280 -7.40 13.09 80.94
CA SER A 280 -8.61 12.94 81.76
C SER A 280 -8.36 12.13 83.03
N VAL A 281 -9.22 12.35 84.03
CA VAL A 281 -9.32 11.53 85.24
C VAL A 281 -10.44 10.53 85.04
N LEU A 282 -10.14 9.25 85.21
CA LEU A 282 -11.08 8.15 85.03
C LEU A 282 -11.49 7.54 86.37
N GLU A 283 -12.71 7.86 86.79
CA GLU A 283 -13.43 7.16 87.86
C GLU A 283 -13.79 5.71 87.45
N PRO A 284 -14.08 4.82 88.41
CA PRO A 284 -14.53 3.45 88.13
C PRO A 284 -15.67 3.41 87.11
N GLY A 285 -15.47 2.67 86.02
CA GLY A 285 -16.45 2.51 84.93
C GLY A 285 -16.45 3.62 83.87
N SER A 286 -15.75 4.74 84.09
CA SER A 286 -15.67 5.85 83.14
C SER A 286 -14.76 5.53 81.93
N ILE A 287 -14.92 6.32 80.85
CA ILE A 287 -14.23 6.13 79.57
C ILE A 287 -13.60 7.45 79.12
N SER A 288 -12.33 7.40 78.75
CA SER A 288 -11.61 8.48 78.06
C SER A 288 -11.47 8.11 76.59
N HIS A 289 -11.51 9.09 75.70
CA HIS A 289 -11.37 8.83 74.27
C HIS A 289 -10.76 9.99 73.50
N GLY A 290 -10.11 9.67 72.38
CA GLY A 290 -9.57 10.70 71.51
C GLY A 290 -8.81 10.15 70.32
N LYS A 291 -8.20 11.07 69.59
CA LYS A 291 -7.50 10.78 68.34
C LYS A 291 -6.00 10.69 68.55
N ILE A 292 -5.37 9.76 67.84
CA ILE A 292 -3.93 9.63 67.68
C ILE A 292 -3.63 9.70 66.19
N GLN A 293 -2.78 10.63 65.78
CA GLN A 293 -2.38 10.83 64.39
C GLN A 293 -0.89 10.56 64.21
N PHE A 294 -0.51 9.91 63.11
CA PHE A 294 0.87 9.61 62.72
C PHE A 294 0.99 9.64 61.20
N ASP A 295 2.21 9.53 60.68
CA ASP A 295 2.47 9.53 59.23
C ASP A 295 1.73 8.38 58.53
N GLU A 296 0.95 8.70 57.48
CA GLU A 296 0.17 7.72 56.72
C GLU A 296 0.99 6.61 56.06
N LYS A 297 2.31 6.79 55.94
CA LYS A 297 3.25 5.80 55.41
C LYS A 297 3.66 4.74 56.43
N VAL A 298 3.48 5.02 57.72
CA VAL A 298 3.85 4.10 58.80
C VAL A 298 2.75 3.04 58.95
N LEU A 299 3.18 1.78 59.07
CA LEU A 299 2.30 0.65 59.35
C LEU A 299 2.34 0.37 60.86
N PRO A 300 1.31 0.76 61.62
CA PRO A 300 1.31 0.54 63.06
C PRO A 300 1.01 -0.94 63.36
N LYS A 301 1.78 -1.53 64.25
CA LYS A 301 1.66 -2.92 64.71
C LYS A 301 0.91 -3.00 66.04
N GLU A 302 1.21 -2.10 66.96
CA GLU A 302 0.65 -2.14 68.32
C GLU A 302 0.38 -0.73 68.84
N LEU A 303 -0.74 -0.54 69.51
CA LEU A 303 -0.97 0.61 70.39
C LEU A 303 -0.82 0.16 71.84
N ILE A 304 -0.02 0.90 72.61
CA ILE A 304 0.24 0.63 74.02
C ILE A 304 -0.30 1.82 74.84
N PHE A 305 -1.07 1.52 75.87
CA PHE A 305 -1.39 2.44 76.95
C PHE A 305 -0.59 2.04 78.19
N ARG A 306 0.22 2.96 78.72
CA ARG A 306 1.06 2.75 79.89
C ARG A 306 0.78 3.83 80.94
N ASN A 307 0.24 3.40 82.07
CA ASN A 307 -0.05 4.26 83.22
C ASN A 307 0.53 3.63 84.50
N GLN A 308 0.89 4.45 85.48
CA GLN A 308 1.50 3.96 86.73
C GLN A 308 0.57 3.03 87.52
N ILE A 309 -0.73 3.30 87.52
CA ILE A 309 -1.74 2.53 88.26
C ILE A 309 -2.28 1.39 87.40
N ALA A 310 -2.66 1.68 86.14
CA ALA A 310 -3.24 0.66 85.25
C ALA A 310 -2.21 -0.30 84.63
N GLY A 311 -0.91 -0.05 84.79
CA GLY A 311 0.15 -0.84 84.18
C GLY A 311 0.21 -0.66 82.66
N ARG A 312 0.61 -1.72 81.95
CA ARG A 312 0.69 -1.76 80.47
C ARG A 312 -0.48 -2.54 79.90
N ILE A 313 -1.24 -1.91 79.01
CA ILE A 313 -2.25 -2.55 78.16
C ILE A 313 -1.82 -2.34 76.73
N SER A 314 -2.01 -3.36 75.89
CA SER A 314 -1.70 -3.22 74.48
C SER A 314 -2.77 -3.83 73.57
N LYS A 315 -2.84 -3.27 72.37
CA LYS A 315 -3.77 -3.67 71.32
C LYS A 315 -2.99 -3.88 70.04
N SER A 316 -3.02 -5.12 69.53
CA SER A 316 -2.51 -5.41 68.18
C SER A 316 -3.39 -4.73 67.14
N LEU A 317 -2.76 -4.10 66.14
CA LEU A 317 -3.40 -3.36 65.06
C LEU A 317 -3.35 -4.11 63.70
N GLU A 318 -2.72 -5.28 63.69
CA GLU A 318 -2.59 -6.15 62.51
C GLU A 318 -3.87 -6.91 62.14
#